data_AF-A0A9W4P9T2-F1
#
_entry.id   AF-A0A9W4P9T2-F1
#
_cell.length_a   1.000
_cell.length_b   1.000
_cell.length_c   1.000
_cell.angle_alpha   90.00
_cell.angle_beta   90.00
_cell.angle_gamma   90.00
#
_symmetry.space_group_name_H-M   'P 1'
#
loop_
_entity.id
_entity.type
_entity.pdbx_description
1 polymer ?
#
loop_
_entity_poly.entity_id
_entity_poly.type
_entity_poly.pdbx_seq_one_letter_code
_entity_poly.pdbx_strand_id
1 'polypeptide(L)'
;MTMAIRNRRTTPEALLEAPICSHPIPDASGNLAVYTQQTYSFRSHSMFAQICVQDINSPRSWAITDDPHANYPRWMGQSEQLVRPSQAPEGRYTMTRITNLMEYFQLGDIELNGSLDEDSLDFFKDTYFIAFIARDAESDQSTHMASSCYLCPFFGWTRYPPTDENYHAWRYRGLGGAMCSPAVNSGIISPPCARGKMDTPLTKIELYWEQWNLSPSAVSFASNGSLLIQVDREGRQVLYHLDLNTWPNEPTPTNLKLFDSLIPLGSVMDVTPLPGKSKQVLVSCDSFHSSRQVIIQDLPAQGPRSSPLPPFSRENFGLSKSQVDQIWFPGDEQRQIHAWVVKPSYFNPKQKYPLLYVIHNGPQHCWRERWDMRCHLAFFAEHGYIVVAPNPTGSTGYGHEFTDAIRGSWAGKPYSDLEKGLDYICESLKYVDTERAVALGLGYGGYMVTGCKVTTWAAGSEL
;
A
#
# COMPACT_ATOMS: atom_id res chain seq x y z
N MET A 1 48.81 -0.65 7.83
CA MET A 1 47.67 0.28 8.02
C MET A 1 46.77 0.14 6.79
N THR A 2 45.89 -0.85 6.82
CA THR A 2 44.94 -1.09 5.73
C THR A 2 43.78 -0.14 5.97
N MET A 3 43.63 0.87 5.11
CA MET A 3 42.46 1.76 5.12
C MET A 3 41.22 0.87 4.96
N ALA A 4 40.47 0.70 6.05
CA ALA A 4 39.10 0.24 5.97
C ALA A 4 38.38 1.20 5.03
N ILE A 5 37.94 0.69 3.88
CA ILE A 5 37.06 1.39 2.97
C ILE A 5 35.84 1.75 3.81
N ARG A 6 35.73 3.03 4.23
CA ARG A 6 34.47 3.56 4.76
C ARG A 6 33.46 3.31 3.65
N ASN A 7 32.53 2.37 3.88
CA ASN A 7 31.38 2.15 3.01
C ASN A 7 30.85 3.52 2.59
N ARG A 8 30.63 3.73 1.29
CA ARG A 8 30.01 4.94 0.76
C ARG A 8 28.77 5.19 1.63
N ARG A 9 28.75 6.30 2.37
CA ARG A 9 27.55 6.72 3.10
C ARG A 9 26.42 6.75 2.08
N THR A 10 25.32 6.07 2.36
CA THR A 10 24.05 6.25 1.66
C THR A 10 23.81 7.74 1.47
N THR A 11 23.65 8.25 0.25
CA THR A 11 23.33 9.66 0.01
C THR A 11 21.85 9.81 -0.39
N PRO A 12 21.23 10.98 -0.18
CA PRO A 12 19.87 11.23 -0.67
C PRO A 12 19.75 10.94 -2.17
N GLU A 13 20.78 11.29 -2.95
CA GLU A 13 20.81 11.07 -4.39
C GLU A 13 20.79 9.58 -4.72
N ALA A 14 21.61 8.74 -4.05
CA ALA A 14 21.58 7.31 -4.26
C ALA A 14 20.20 6.69 -3.95
N LEU A 15 19.54 7.14 -2.88
CA LEU A 15 18.19 6.68 -2.54
C LEU A 15 17.14 7.09 -3.58
N LEU A 16 17.23 8.32 -4.09
CA LEU A 16 16.26 8.89 -5.05
C LEU A 16 16.53 8.46 -6.52
N GLU A 17 17.76 8.11 -6.86
CA GLU A 17 18.11 7.49 -8.16
C GLU A 17 17.87 5.98 -8.18
N ALA A 18 17.59 5.36 -7.03
CA ALA A 18 17.26 3.93 -6.97
C ALA A 18 15.98 3.65 -7.79
N PRO A 19 15.99 2.64 -8.70
CA PRO A 19 14.81 2.33 -9.49
C PRO A 19 13.61 1.95 -8.62
N ILE A 20 12.46 2.57 -8.91
CA ILE A 20 11.17 2.27 -8.28
C ILE A 20 10.37 1.42 -9.25
N CYS A 21 10.03 0.20 -8.85
CA CYS A 21 9.20 -0.70 -9.65
C CYS A 21 7.81 -0.81 -9.07
N SER A 22 6.78 -0.76 -9.92
CA SER A 22 5.40 -1.08 -9.54
C SER A 22 5.25 -2.58 -9.25
N HIS A 23 4.13 -2.97 -8.62
CA HIS A 23 3.77 -4.39 -8.56
C HIS A 23 3.60 -4.95 -9.97
N PRO A 24 4.20 -6.11 -10.28
CA PRO A 24 3.99 -6.80 -11.55
C PRO A 24 2.57 -7.35 -11.70
N ILE A 25 1.98 -7.16 -12.88
CA ILE A 25 0.63 -7.61 -13.20
C ILE A 25 0.72 -8.78 -14.17
N PRO A 26 0.24 -9.99 -13.80
CA PRO A 26 0.37 -11.18 -14.63
C PRO A 26 -0.57 -11.14 -15.86
N ASP A 27 -0.08 -11.71 -16.96
CA ASP A 27 -0.80 -11.95 -18.20
C ASP A 27 -1.86 -13.05 -18.03
N ALA A 28 -2.66 -13.33 -19.06
CA ALA A 28 -3.71 -14.35 -18.96
C ALA A 28 -3.17 -15.78 -18.81
N SER A 29 -1.94 -16.05 -19.28
CA SER A 29 -1.32 -17.36 -19.13
C SER A 29 -0.67 -17.59 -17.75
N GLY A 30 -0.35 -16.51 -17.03
CA GLY A 30 0.37 -16.56 -15.75
C GLY A 30 1.87 -16.81 -15.91
N ASN A 31 2.40 -16.67 -17.14
CA ASN A 31 3.83 -16.87 -17.43
C ASN A 31 4.59 -15.55 -17.55
N LEU A 32 3.90 -14.46 -17.90
CA LEU A 32 4.50 -13.13 -18.03
C LEU A 32 3.83 -12.17 -17.05
N ALA A 33 4.57 -11.20 -16.55
CA ALA A 33 4.01 -10.07 -15.82
C ALA A 33 4.56 -8.76 -16.37
N VAL A 34 3.75 -7.72 -16.32
CA VAL A 34 4.13 -6.39 -16.77
C VAL A 34 4.21 -5.44 -15.58
N TYR A 35 5.22 -4.58 -15.53
CA TYR A 35 5.40 -3.59 -14.48
C TYR A 35 5.99 -2.31 -15.05
N THR A 36 5.87 -1.21 -14.31
CA THR A 36 6.56 0.04 -14.62
C THR A 36 7.79 0.15 -13.74
N GLN A 37 8.91 0.56 -14.33
CA GLN A 37 10.11 0.97 -13.62
C GLN A 37 10.35 2.46 -13.87
N GLN A 38 10.52 3.21 -12.79
CA GLN A 38 10.84 4.62 -12.81
C GLN A 38 12.21 4.86 -12.18
N THR A 39 12.95 5.84 -12.68
CA THR A 39 14.27 6.21 -12.20
C THR A 39 14.45 7.71 -12.40
N TYR A 40 14.85 8.42 -11.34
CA TYR A 40 15.26 9.81 -11.45
C TYR A 40 16.76 9.88 -11.76
N SER A 41 17.20 10.87 -12.53
CA SER A 41 18.62 11.18 -12.68
C SER A 41 18.91 12.61 -12.26
N PHE A 42 19.80 12.78 -11.27
CA PHE A 42 20.29 14.11 -10.89
C PHE A 42 21.20 14.72 -11.95
N ARG A 43 21.80 13.90 -12.82
CA ARG A 43 22.65 14.41 -13.90
C ARG A 43 21.83 15.17 -14.95
N SER A 44 20.68 14.63 -15.35
CA SER A 44 19.81 15.25 -16.35
C SER A 44 18.63 16.02 -15.76
N HIS A 45 18.37 15.91 -14.45
CA HIS A 45 17.19 16.45 -13.78
C HIS A 45 15.89 15.99 -14.45
N SER A 46 15.81 14.70 -14.80
CA SER A 46 14.67 14.12 -15.49
C SER A 46 14.30 12.75 -14.92
N MET A 47 13.00 12.47 -14.93
CA MET A 47 12.46 11.13 -14.68
C MET A 47 12.50 10.31 -15.97
N PHE A 48 12.98 9.08 -15.86
CA PHE A 48 12.88 8.05 -16.88
C PHE A 48 11.90 7.00 -16.39
N ALA A 49 10.90 6.68 -17.21
CA ALA A 49 9.97 5.59 -16.97
C ALA A 49 10.06 4.60 -18.14
N GLN A 50 9.88 3.33 -17.83
CA GLN A 50 9.77 2.27 -18.82
C GLN A 50 8.77 1.22 -18.34
N ILE A 51 8.07 0.63 -19.29
CA ILE A 51 7.29 -0.58 -19.06
C ILE A 51 8.20 -1.77 -19.33
N CYS A 52 8.26 -2.68 -18.37
CA CYS A 52 9.04 -3.90 -18.42
C CYS A 52 8.12 -5.11 -18.39
N VAL A 53 8.55 -6.18 -19.08
CA VAL A 53 7.94 -7.51 -19.00
C VAL A 53 8.91 -8.43 -18.28
N GLN A 54 8.39 -9.12 -17.26
CA GLN A 54 9.06 -10.14 -16.46
C GLN A 54 8.51 -11.51 -16.83
N ASP A 55 9.40 -12.47 -17.10
CA ASP A 55 9.05 -13.88 -17.11
C ASP A 55 8.87 -14.35 -15.67
N ILE A 56 7.70 -14.88 -15.31
CA ILE A 56 7.39 -15.30 -13.94
C ILE A 56 8.19 -16.56 -13.55
N ASN A 57 8.58 -17.37 -14.53
CA ASN A 57 9.28 -18.64 -14.30
C ASN A 57 10.80 -18.52 -14.39
N SER A 58 11.34 -17.33 -14.69
CA SER A 58 12.78 -17.10 -14.81
C SER A 58 13.17 -15.71 -14.33
N PRO A 59 14.45 -15.42 -14.03
CA PRO A 59 14.86 -14.06 -13.63
C PRO A 59 14.92 -13.07 -14.82
N ARG A 60 14.37 -13.42 -15.99
CA ARG A 60 14.47 -12.61 -17.20
C ARG A 60 13.45 -11.48 -17.19
N SER A 61 13.95 -10.25 -17.32
CA SER A 61 13.16 -9.04 -17.53
C SER A 61 13.68 -8.27 -18.73
N TRP A 62 12.78 -7.60 -19.47
CA TRP A 62 13.16 -6.69 -20.55
C TRP A 62 12.19 -5.51 -20.66
N ALA A 63 12.72 -4.35 -21.03
CA ALA A 63 11.91 -3.18 -21.34
C ALA A 63 11.23 -3.35 -22.70
N ILE A 64 9.97 -2.94 -22.79
CA ILE A 64 9.19 -2.93 -24.03
C ILE A 64 8.85 -1.50 -24.50
N THR A 65 9.21 -0.49 -23.72
CA THR A 65 9.11 0.92 -24.07
C THR A 65 10.18 1.73 -23.35
N ASP A 66 10.58 2.83 -23.98
CA ASP A 66 11.48 3.88 -23.49
C ASP A 66 10.74 5.22 -23.32
N ASP A 67 9.40 5.20 -23.33
CA ASP A 67 8.55 6.39 -23.17
C ASP A 67 8.49 6.81 -21.69
N PRO A 68 9.03 7.98 -21.30
CA PRO A 68 9.06 8.45 -19.92
C PRO A 68 7.67 8.76 -19.35
N HIS A 69 6.64 8.81 -20.19
CA HIS A 69 5.24 8.98 -19.76
C HIS A 69 4.49 7.65 -19.66
N ALA A 70 5.10 6.52 -20.02
CA ALA A 70 4.46 5.22 -19.99
C ALA A 70 4.32 4.69 -18.56
N ASN A 71 3.09 4.64 -18.07
CA ASN A 71 2.74 4.19 -16.73
C ASN A 71 1.51 3.27 -16.77
N TYR A 72 1.31 2.48 -15.70
CA TYR A 72 0.13 1.64 -15.49
C TYR A 72 -0.21 0.66 -16.63
N PRO A 73 0.74 -0.20 -17.03
CA PRO A 73 0.49 -1.22 -18.04
C PRO A 73 -0.64 -2.16 -17.61
N ARG A 74 -1.45 -2.61 -18.58
CA ARG A 74 -2.49 -3.63 -18.39
C ARG A 74 -2.54 -4.58 -19.60
N TRP A 75 -2.75 -5.85 -19.32
CA TRP A 75 -3.01 -6.88 -20.33
C TRP A 75 -4.44 -6.76 -20.88
N MET A 76 -4.61 -7.00 -22.18
CA MET A 76 -5.93 -6.98 -22.83
C MET A 76 -6.49 -8.39 -23.03
N GLY A 77 -7.54 -8.69 -22.25
CA GLY A 77 -8.29 -9.95 -22.35
C GLY A 77 -7.40 -11.18 -22.23
N GLN A 78 -7.72 -12.24 -22.97
CA GLN A 78 -6.92 -13.46 -23.06
C GLN A 78 -5.73 -13.34 -24.04
N SER A 79 -5.53 -12.18 -24.65
CA SER A 79 -4.44 -11.96 -25.60
C SER A 79 -3.19 -11.44 -24.90
N GLU A 80 -2.01 -11.78 -25.40
CA GLU A 80 -0.71 -11.20 -24.96
C GLU A 80 -0.54 -9.72 -25.40
N GLN A 81 -1.62 -9.05 -25.78
CA GLN A 81 -1.59 -7.65 -26.19
C GLN A 81 -1.64 -6.74 -24.95
N LEU A 82 -0.78 -5.72 -24.95
CA LEU A 82 -0.74 -4.72 -23.89
C LEU A 82 -1.47 -3.45 -24.33
N VAL A 83 -2.30 -2.88 -23.46
CA VAL A 83 -2.85 -1.52 -23.65
C VAL A 83 -2.24 -0.55 -22.65
N ARG A 84 -1.96 0.65 -23.17
CA ARG A 84 -1.32 1.76 -22.47
C ARG A 84 -2.27 2.96 -22.40
N PRO A 85 -2.38 3.66 -21.27
CA PRO A 85 -2.71 5.07 -21.28
C PRO A 85 -1.45 5.83 -21.71
N SER A 86 -1.47 6.53 -22.84
CA SER A 86 -0.42 7.48 -23.18
C SER A 86 -1.01 8.88 -23.20
N GLN A 87 -0.29 9.88 -22.69
CA GLN A 87 -0.53 11.27 -23.08
C GLN A 87 -0.17 11.40 -24.57
N ALA A 88 -1.13 11.09 -25.44
CA ALA A 88 -0.99 11.39 -26.85
C ALA A 88 -1.12 12.92 -27.03
N PRO A 89 -0.35 13.54 -27.95
CA PRO A 89 -0.61 14.90 -28.38
C PRO A 89 -2.05 15.03 -28.90
N GLU A 90 -2.62 16.23 -28.76
CA GLU A 90 -4.00 16.59 -29.11
C GLU A 90 -4.53 15.87 -30.36
N GLY A 91 -5.70 15.23 -30.22
CA GLY A 91 -6.42 14.61 -31.34
C GLY A 91 -6.41 13.07 -31.37
N ARG A 92 -5.77 12.39 -30.41
CA ARG A 92 -5.99 10.96 -30.15
C ARG A 92 -6.40 10.79 -28.70
N TYR A 93 -7.62 10.29 -28.47
CA TYR A 93 -8.23 10.13 -27.16
C TYR A 93 -7.24 9.66 -26.09
N THR A 94 -6.78 10.60 -25.29
CA THR A 94 -6.18 10.39 -23.99
C THR A 94 -7.32 10.09 -23.03
N MET A 95 -7.46 8.82 -22.62
CA MET A 95 -8.30 8.53 -21.47
C MET A 95 -7.57 8.99 -20.21
N THR A 96 -7.82 10.21 -19.75
CA THR A 96 -7.85 10.47 -18.31
C THR A 96 -9.00 9.61 -17.76
N ARG A 97 -8.62 8.43 -17.24
CA ARG A 97 -9.44 7.21 -17.15
C ARG A 97 -10.83 7.34 -16.50
N ILE A 98 -11.03 8.33 -15.65
CA ILE A 98 -12.29 8.52 -14.90
C ILE A 98 -13.13 9.68 -15.45
N THR A 99 -12.52 10.78 -15.89
CA THR A 99 -13.25 11.99 -16.33
C THR A 99 -14.16 11.69 -17.52
N ASN A 100 -13.65 10.98 -18.53
CA ASN A 100 -14.44 10.59 -19.69
C ASN A 100 -15.53 9.57 -19.34
N LEU A 101 -15.30 8.73 -18.32
CA LEU A 101 -16.27 7.74 -17.86
C LEU A 101 -17.38 8.40 -17.03
N MET A 102 -17.03 9.36 -16.17
CA MET A 102 -17.98 10.19 -15.43
C MET A 102 -18.79 11.09 -16.36
N GLU A 103 -18.16 11.69 -17.36
CA GLU A 103 -18.85 12.47 -18.40
C GLU A 103 -19.80 11.60 -19.23
N TYR A 104 -19.34 10.43 -19.66
CA TYR A 104 -20.15 9.50 -20.46
C TYR A 104 -21.39 8.99 -19.71
N PHE A 105 -21.21 8.53 -18.47
CA PHE A 105 -22.31 8.04 -17.64
C PHE A 105 -23.05 9.18 -16.90
N GLN A 106 -22.68 10.44 -17.15
CA GLN A 106 -23.28 11.64 -16.53
C GLN A 106 -23.31 11.56 -15.00
N LEU A 107 -22.20 11.08 -14.41
CA LEU A 107 -22.10 10.81 -12.98
C LEU A 107 -21.94 12.07 -12.10
N GLY A 108 -21.78 13.25 -12.71
CA GLY A 108 -21.59 14.53 -12.02
C GLY A 108 -20.20 14.69 -11.38
N ASP A 109 -20.04 15.72 -10.54
CA ASP A 109 -18.81 16.02 -9.81
C ASP A 109 -18.65 15.07 -8.61
N ILE A 110 -18.14 13.87 -8.90
CA ILE A 110 -17.84 12.86 -7.88
C ILE A 110 -16.46 13.13 -7.25
N GLU A 111 -16.42 13.31 -5.92
CA GLU A 111 -15.16 13.30 -5.17
C GLU A 111 -14.71 11.87 -4.87
N LEU A 112 -13.58 11.46 -5.45
CA LEU A 112 -12.91 10.21 -5.10
C LEU A 112 -12.27 10.32 -3.70
N ASN A 113 -12.28 9.23 -2.94
CA ASN A 113 -11.55 9.18 -1.67
C ASN A 113 -10.04 9.04 -1.98
N GLY A 114 -9.28 10.13 -1.92
CA GLY A 114 -7.81 10.14 -2.06
C GLY A 114 -7.28 11.01 -3.20
N SER A 115 -5.96 11.13 -3.31
CA SER A 115 -5.34 11.60 -4.57
C SER A 115 -5.66 10.60 -5.68
N LEU A 116 -5.60 11.03 -6.94
CA LEU A 116 -5.74 10.16 -8.13
C LEU A 116 -4.69 9.04 -8.23
N ASP A 117 -3.91 8.82 -7.17
CA ASP A 117 -2.88 7.80 -7.06
C ASP A 117 -3.52 6.45 -6.69
N GLU A 118 -3.58 5.58 -7.69
CA GLU A 118 -3.48 4.11 -7.61
C GLU A 118 -4.57 3.30 -6.88
N ASP A 119 -5.11 3.73 -5.74
CA ASP A 119 -5.83 2.84 -4.80
C ASP A 119 -7.37 2.83 -4.94
N SER A 120 -7.96 3.78 -5.66
CA SER A 120 -9.44 3.94 -5.72
C SER A 120 -10.12 3.32 -6.94
N LEU A 121 -9.34 2.78 -7.89
CA LEU A 121 -9.82 2.23 -9.15
C LEU A 121 -9.45 0.75 -9.31
N ASP A 122 -10.43 -0.15 -9.15
CA ASP A 122 -10.24 -1.55 -9.44
C ASP A 122 -10.74 -1.89 -10.86
N PHE A 123 -9.78 -2.29 -11.71
CA PHE A 123 -10.06 -2.85 -13.03
C PHE A 123 -10.09 -4.37 -12.90
N PHE A 124 -11.26 -4.96 -13.08
CA PHE A 124 -11.40 -6.40 -12.95
C PHE A 124 -11.01 -7.12 -14.24
N LYS A 125 -10.09 -8.07 -14.12
CA LYS A 125 -9.73 -8.98 -15.20
C LYS A 125 -10.94 -9.86 -15.52
N ASP A 126 -11.17 -10.11 -16.81
CA ASP A 126 -12.24 -10.99 -17.32
C ASP A 126 -13.69 -10.52 -17.06
N THR A 127 -13.87 -9.28 -16.62
CA THR A 127 -15.20 -8.68 -16.40
C THR A 127 -15.30 -7.40 -17.21
N TYR A 128 -16.41 -7.23 -17.93
CA TYR A 128 -16.71 -6.02 -18.69
C TYR A 128 -17.14 -4.89 -17.75
N PHE A 129 -16.43 -4.66 -16.64
CA PHE A 129 -16.80 -3.71 -15.58
C PHE A 129 -15.58 -3.03 -14.97
N ILE A 130 -15.77 -1.76 -14.60
CA ILE A 130 -14.89 -0.97 -13.75
C ILE A 130 -15.67 -0.71 -12.47
N ALA A 131 -15.10 -0.96 -11.29
CA ALA A 131 -15.68 -0.48 -10.04
C ALA A 131 -14.76 0.49 -9.33
N PHE A 132 -15.37 1.47 -8.70
CA PHE A 132 -14.66 2.46 -7.91
C PHE A 132 -15.53 2.94 -6.76
N ILE A 133 -14.86 3.42 -5.72
CA ILE A 133 -15.51 3.99 -4.55
C ILE A 133 -15.28 5.49 -4.56
N ALA A 134 -16.34 6.22 -4.28
CA ALA A 134 -16.27 7.66 -4.12
C ALA A 134 -17.14 8.11 -2.96
N ARG A 135 -16.98 9.37 -2.53
CA ARG A 135 -17.87 9.96 -1.55
C ARG A 135 -19.30 9.96 -2.07
N ASP A 136 -20.25 9.70 -1.18
CA ASP A 136 -21.66 9.80 -1.53
C ASP A 136 -21.99 11.27 -1.78
N ALA A 137 -22.18 11.64 -3.05
CA ALA A 137 -22.44 13.01 -3.50
C ALA A 137 -23.68 13.66 -2.88
N GLU A 138 -24.57 12.85 -2.30
CA GLU A 138 -25.81 13.30 -1.65
C GLU A 138 -25.73 13.22 -0.12
N SER A 139 -24.58 12.84 0.44
CA SER A 139 -24.34 12.92 1.89
C SER A 139 -23.91 14.32 2.29
N ASP A 140 -24.31 14.75 3.49
CA ASP A 140 -23.85 16.03 4.04
C ASP A 140 -22.34 15.96 4.30
N GLN A 141 -21.59 16.67 3.45
CA GLN A 141 -20.14 16.70 3.46
C GLN A 141 -19.55 17.23 4.77
N SER A 142 -20.33 17.97 5.56
CA SER A 142 -19.87 18.54 6.83
C SER A 142 -20.00 17.59 8.02
N THR A 143 -20.82 16.54 7.91
CA THR A 143 -21.19 15.67 9.04
C THR A 143 -20.99 14.17 8.78
N HIS A 144 -20.83 13.74 7.53
CA HIS A 144 -20.73 12.32 7.19
C HIS A 144 -19.59 12.00 6.20
N MET A 145 -18.92 10.85 6.44
CA MET A 145 -17.99 10.22 5.50
C MET A 145 -18.66 9.00 4.85
N ALA A 146 -19.86 9.19 4.30
CA ALA A 146 -20.54 8.12 3.57
C ALA A 146 -19.89 7.93 2.20
N SER A 147 -19.72 6.69 1.79
CA SER A 147 -19.16 6.34 0.48
C SER A 147 -20.21 5.63 -0.37
N SER A 148 -20.12 5.77 -1.68
CA SER A 148 -20.89 5.03 -2.67
C SER A 148 -19.94 4.16 -3.50
N CYS A 149 -20.40 2.97 -3.86
CA CYS A 149 -19.69 2.10 -4.81
C CYS A 149 -20.34 2.25 -6.19
N TYR A 150 -19.54 2.51 -7.20
CA TYR A 150 -19.97 2.64 -8.59
C TYR A 150 -19.47 1.43 -9.37
N LEU A 151 -20.36 0.82 -10.17
CA LEU A 151 -20.03 -0.25 -11.11
C LEU A 151 -20.39 0.22 -12.51
N CYS A 152 -19.40 0.32 -13.38
CA CYS A 152 -19.55 0.88 -14.72
C CYS A 152 -19.20 -0.20 -15.75
N PRO A 153 -20.15 -0.61 -16.61
CA PRO A 153 -19.86 -1.60 -17.63
C PRO A 153 -18.87 -1.02 -18.66
N PHE A 154 -18.02 -1.87 -19.24
CA PHE A 154 -16.95 -1.50 -20.15
C PHE A 154 -16.68 -2.61 -21.18
N PHE A 155 -17.00 -2.36 -22.45
CA PHE A 155 -16.88 -3.34 -23.54
C PHE A 155 -15.53 -3.35 -24.28
N GLY A 156 -14.57 -2.53 -23.83
CA GLY A 156 -13.19 -2.54 -24.33
C GLY A 156 -12.68 -1.15 -24.74
N TRP A 157 -11.36 -0.97 -24.68
CA TRP A 157 -10.65 0.32 -24.88
C TRP A 157 -10.68 0.88 -26.30
N THR A 158 -11.12 0.09 -27.28
CA THR A 158 -11.06 0.43 -28.70
C THR A 158 -12.43 0.62 -29.34
N ARG A 159 -13.51 0.48 -28.57
CA ARG A 159 -14.89 0.60 -29.06
C ARG A 159 -15.60 1.72 -28.33
N TYR A 160 -16.46 2.44 -29.06
CA TYR A 160 -17.37 3.37 -28.41
C TYR A 160 -18.33 2.60 -27.50
N PRO A 161 -18.57 3.07 -26.27
CA PRO A 161 -19.55 2.48 -25.39
C PRO A 161 -20.98 2.58 -26.00
N PRO A 162 -21.83 1.56 -25.82
CA PRO A 162 -23.18 1.53 -26.40
C PRO A 162 -24.09 2.64 -25.84
N THR A 163 -24.83 3.34 -26.70
CA THR A 163 -25.77 4.41 -26.29
C THR A 163 -27.18 3.89 -25.96
N ASP A 164 -27.32 2.60 -25.63
CA ASP A 164 -28.60 1.99 -25.28
C ASP A 164 -28.99 2.37 -23.84
N GLU A 165 -30.28 2.59 -23.55
CA GLU A 165 -30.80 2.92 -22.22
C GLU A 165 -30.45 1.88 -21.14
N ASN A 166 -30.22 0.63 -21.55
CA ASN A 166 -29.80 -0.45 -20.65
C ASN A 166 -28.29 -0.40 -20.31
N TYR A 167 -27.52 0.50 -20.92
CA TYR A 167 -26.10 0.68 -20.66
C TYR A 167 -25.85 1.90 -19.77
N HIS A 168 -25.98 1.70 -18.46
CA HIS A 168 -25.74 2.73 -17.45
C HIS A 168 -24.80 2.23 -16.34
N ALA A 169 -24.23 3.16 -15.59
CA ALA A 169 -23.47 2.87 -14.39
C ALA A 169 -24.43 2.60 -13.22
N TRP A 170 -24.12 1.62 -12.39
CA TRP A 170 -24.83 1.35 -11.15
C TRP A 170 -24.14 2.05 -9.98
N ARG A 171 -24.92 2.72 -9.14
CA ARG A 171 -24.46 3.33 -7.90
C ARG A 171 -25.14 2.63 -6.72
N TYR A 172 -24.33 2.10 -5.81
CA TYR A 172 -24.79 1.54 -4.55
C TYR A 172 -24.49 2.51 -3.40
N ARG A 173 -25.52 2.85 -2.64
CA ARG A 173 -25.49 3.87 -1.57
C ARG A 173 -25.71 3.26 -0.19
N GLY A 174 -25.56 4.08 0.85
CA GLY A 174 -25.79 3.65 2.24
C GLY A 174 -24.67 2.76 2.79
N LEU A 175 -23.52 2.72 2.11
CA LEU A 175 -22.32 2.08 2.62
C LEU A 175 -21.71 3.05 3.65
N GLY A 176 -22.04 2.83 4.92
CA GLY A 176 -21.52 3.63 6.01
C GLY A 176 -20.02 3.38 6.24
N GLY A 177 -19.29 4.43 6.64
CA GLY A 177 -17.89 4.35 7.02
C GLY A 177 -16.89 4.51 5.86
N ALA A 178 -15.60 4.50 6.22
CA ALA A 178 -14.52 4.46 5.24
C ALA A 178 -14.46 3.05 4.63
N MET A 179 -14.56 2.96 3.31
CA MET A 179 -14.50 1.69 2.59
C MET A 179 -13.12 1.47 1.97
N CYS A 180 -12.66 0.22 1.96
CA CYS A 180 -11.52 -0.22 1.16
C CYS A 180 -11.94 -0.54 -0.27
N SER A 181 -10.98 -0.59 -1.20
CA SER A 181 -11.18 -0.74 -2.65
C SER A 181 -12.13 -1.89 -3.02
N PRO A 182 -13.03 -1.69 -4.01
CA PRO A 182 -14.07 -2.66 -4.33
C PRO A 182 -13.49 -3.91 -5.01
N ALA A 183 -13.83 -5.12 -4.56
CA ALA A 183 -13.43 -6.36 -5.21
C ALA A 183 -14.61 -7.06 -5.89
N VAL A 184 -14.47 -7.46 -7.17
CA VAL A 184 -15.48 -8.22 -7.93
C VAL A 184 -15.01 -9.65 -8.13
N ASN A 185 -15.88 -10.62 -7.82
CA ASN A 185 -15.68 -12.04 -8.09
C ASN A 185 -16.41 -12.45 -9.38
N SER A 186 -15.68 -12.95 -10.38
CA SER A 186 -16.21 -13.39 -11.67
C SER A 186 -17.12 -14.63 -11.58
N GLY A 187 -17.10 -15.36 -10.46
CA GLY A 187 -17.97 -16.52 -10.23
C GLY A 187 -19.46 -16.19 -10.12
N ILE A 188 -19.83 -14.93 -9.85
CA ILE A 188 -21.24 -14.51 -9.64
C ILE A 188 -21.80 -13.75 -10.85
N ILE A 189 -20.95 -13.18 -11.71
CA ILE A 189 -21.37 -12.51 -12.95
C ILE A 189 -21.03 -13.43 -14.13
N SER A 190 -21.85 -14.47 -14.32
CA SER A 190 -21.85 -15.20 -15.58
C SER A 190 -22.25 -14.22 -16.71
N PRO A 191 -21.64 -14.27 -17.90
CA PRO A 191 -22.08 -13.48 -19.03
C PRO A 191 -23.32 -14.13 -19.68
N PRO A 192 -24.46 -13.44 -19.74
CA PRO A 192 -25.36 -13.61 -20.87
C PRO A 192 -25.48 -12.27 -21.59
N CYS A 193 -24.40 -11.72 -22.12
CA CYS A 193 -24.49 -10.44 -22.83
C CYS A 193 -23.71 -10.46 -24.15
N ALA A 194 -24.04 -11.44 -24.99
CA ALA A 194 -23.85 -11.30 -26.44
C ALA A 194 -25.10 -10.74 -27.14
N ARG A 195 -26.24 -10.59 -26.45
CA ARG A 195 -27.47 -9.90 -26.92
C ARG A 195 -28.54 -9.92 -25.82
N GLY A 196 -28.88 -8.76 -25.24
CA GLY A 196 -30.15 -8.54 -24.53
C GLY A 196 -30.13 -8.73 -23.00
N LYS A 197 -30.39 -7.62 -22.30
CA LYS A 197 -30.78 -7.46 -20.88
C LYS A 197 -29.87 -8.06 -19.81
N MET A 198 -29.26 -7.15 -19.03
CA MET A 198 -28.65 -7.44 -17.75
C MET A 198 -29.68 -7.19 -16.64
N ASP A 199 -30.51 -8.18 -16.32
CA ASP A 199 -31.65 -8.06 -15.38
C ASP A 199 -31.28 -8.36 -13.91
N THR A 200 -30.00 -8.45 -13.53
CA THR A 200 -29.60 -8.78 -12.15
C THR A 200 -28.79 -7.66 -11.49
N PRO A 201 -29.36 -6.88 -10.56
CA PRO A 201 -28.57 -5.99 -9.72
C PRO A 201 -27.62 -6.80 -8.84
N LEU A 202 -26.53 -6.18 -8.36
CA LEU A 202 -25.69 -6.73 -7.28
C LEU A 202 -26.59 -7.05 -6.07
N THR A 203 -27.04 -8.31 -5.94
CA THR A 203 -28.14 -8.68 -5.04
C THR A 203 -27.74 -8.82 -3.58
N LYS A 204 -26.45 -8.75 -3.23
CA LYS A 204 -26.02 -8.94 -1.84
C LYS A 204 -24.64 -8.32 -1.58
N ILE A 205 -24.59 -7.36 -0.66
CA ILE A 205 -23.37 -6.95 0.04
C ILE A 205 -23.47 -7.55 1.43
N GLU A 206 -22.63 -8.56 1.70
CA GLU A 206 -22.56 -9.19 3.02
C GLU A 206 -21.44 -8.50 3.82
N LEU A 207 -21.84 -7.78 4.87
CA LEU A 207 -20.93 -7.23 5.87
C LEU A 207 -20.55 -8.36 6.81
N TYR A 208 -19.36 -8.92 6.65
CA TYR A 208 -19.06 -10.21 7.26
C TYR A 208 -18.54 -10.18 8.71
N TRP A 209 -18.25 -9.05 9.35
CA TRP A 209 -17.49 -9.13 10.62
C TRP A 209 -17.66 -7.98 11.62
N GLU A 210 -18.63 -8.09 12.54
CA GLU A 210 -18.69 -7.21 13.74
C GLU A 210 -17.58 -7.50 14.76
N GLN A 211 -16.98 -8.71 14.73
CA GLN A 211 -16.02 -9.18 15.74
C GLN A 211 -14.54 -9.04 15.33
N TRP A 212 -14.26 -8.66 14.08
CA TRP A 212 -12.89 -8.47 13.61
C TRP A 212 -12.38 -7.10 14.05
N ASN A 213 -11.23 -7.06 14.73
CA ASN A 213 -10.74 -5.85 15.41
C ASN A 213 -9.70 -5.06 14.60
N LEU A 214 -9.46 -5.39 13.33
CA LEU A 214 -8.48 -4.70 12.50
C LEU A 214 -9.13 -4.23 11.19
N SER A 215 -8.79 -3.05 10.69
CA SER A 215 -9.38 -2.59 9.42
C SER A 215 -8.61 -3.19 8.22
N PRO A 216 -9.29 -3.85 7.27
CA PRO A 216 -8.67 -4.24 6.01
C PRO A 216 -8.14 -3.02 5.25
N SER A 217 -6.92 -3.11 4.73
CA SER A 217 -6.34 -2.11 3.82
C SER A 217 -6.61 -2.44 2.36
N ALA A 218 -6.65 -3.73 2.01
CA ALA A 218 -7.04 -4.19 0.68
C ALA A 218 -7.64 -5.60 0.73
N VAL A 219 -8.42 -5.95 -0.28
CA VAL A 219 -9.06 -7.26 -0.41
C VAL A 219 -8.94 -7.72 -1.86
N SER A 220 -8.59 -9.00 -2.07
CA SER A 220 -8.57 -9.60 -3.41
C SER A 220 -9.06 -11.04 -3.39
N PHE A 221 -9.45 -11.56 -4.56
CA PHE A 221 -9.91 -12.94 -4.71
C PHE A 221 -8.90 -13.73 -5.53
N ALA A 222 -8.42 -14.85 -4.99
CA ALA A 222 -7.61 -15.79 -5.74
C ALA A 222 -8.42 -16.55 -6.80
N SER A 223 -7.76 -17.05 -7.84
CA SER A 223 -8.36 -17.82 -8.94
C SER A 223 -9.10 -19.09 -8.48
N ASN A 224 -8.83 -19.58 -7.27
CA ASN A 224 -9.51 -20.72 -6.66
C ASN A 224 -10.75 -20.32 -5.84
N GLY A 225 -11.15 -19.04 -5.81
CA GLY A 225 -12.25 -18.53 -5.01
C GLY A 225 -11.91 -18.21 -3.56
N SER A 226 -10.63 -18.30 -3.15
CA SER A 226 -10.21 -17.84 -1.83
C SER A 226 -10.21 -16.31 -1.73
N LEU A 227 -10.59 -15.80 -0.57
CA LEU A 227 -10.48 -14.39 -0.20
C LEU A 227 -9.11 -14.13 0.43
N LEU A 228 -8.48 -13.04 0.01
CA LEU A 228 -7.20 -12.54 0.50
C LEU A 228 -7.44 -11.16 1.10
N ILE A 229 -6.97 -10.93 2.32
CA ILE A 229 -7.22 -9.69 3.05
C ILE A 229 -5.89 -9.14 3.55
N GLN A 230 -5.51 -7.95 3.07
CA GLN A 230 -4.38 -7.20 3.60
C GLN A 230 -4.84 -6.36 4.77
N VAL A 231 -4.06 -6.38 5.85
CA VAL A 231 -4.44 -5.73 7.12
C VAL A 231 -3.19 -5.14 7.76
N ASP A 232 -3.31 -3.97 8.37
CA ASP A 232 -2.26 -3.47 9.27
C ASP A 232 -2.29 -4.26 10.57
N ARG A 233 -1.14 -4.77 10.98
CA ARG A 233 -0.98 -5.44 12.27
C ARG A 233 0.39 -5.12 12.85
N GLU A 234 0.40 -4.43 13.99
CA GLU A 234 1.61 -4.19 14.79
C GLU A 234 2.78 -3.64 13.95
N GLY A 235 2.53 -2.58 13.18
CA GLY A 235 3.55 -1.93 12.35
C GLY A 235 3.96 -2.73 11.12
N ARG A 236 3.15 -3.67 10.64
CA ARG A 236 3.35 -4.36 9.35
C ARG A 236 2.05 -4.46 8.59
N GLN A 237 2.12 -4.47 7.27
CA GLN A 237 0.99 -4.91 6.45
C GLN A 237 1.10 -6.43 6.27
N VAL A 238 0.09 -7.18 6.70
CA VAL A 238 0.07 -8.64 6.66
C VAL A 238 -1.05 -9.16 5.77
N LEU A 239 -0.92 -10.41 5.32
CA LEU A 239 -1.90 -11.07 4.45
C LEU A 239 -2.62 -12.19 5.20
N TYR A 240 -3.94 -12.13 5.19
CA TYR A 240 -4.83 -13.21 5.62
C TYR A 240 -5.46 -13.92 4.43
N HIS A 241 -5.74 -15.20 4.61
CA HIS A 241 -6.40 -16.08 3.66
C HIS A 241 -7.67 -16.67 4.27
N LEU A 242 -8.73 -16.73 3.46
CA LEU A 242 -9.96 -17.45 3.76
C LEU A 242 -10.38 -18.25 2.52
N ASP A 243 -10.56 -19.56 2.67
CA ASP A 243 -11.09 -20.40 1.60
C ASP A 243 -12.62 -20.42 1.65
N LEU A 244 -13.26 -19.82 0.64
CA LEU A 244 -14.72 -19.73 0.58
C LEU A 244 -15.39 -21.04 0.14
N ASN A 245 -14.65 -21.97 -0.49
CA ASN A 245 -15.26 -23.21 -1.02
C ASN A 245 -15.49 -24.28 0.04
N THR A 246 -14.71 -24.25 1.13
CA THR A 246 -14.80 -25.24 2.21
C THR A 246 -15.81 -24.82 3.27
N TRP A 247 -16.65 -23.82 2.97
CA TRP A 247 -17.38 -23.09 3.99
C TRP A 247 -18.89 -23.41 4.02
N PRO A 248 -19.41 -24.03 5.12
CA PRO A 248 -20.80 -24.45 5.20
C PRO A 248 -21.79 -23.44 5.85
N ASN A 249 -21.34 -22.33 6.50
CA ASN A 249 -22.16 -21.38 7.29
C ASN A 249 -21.78 -19.90 7.06
N GLU A 250 -22.08 -18.94 7.96
CA GLU A 250 -21.49 -17.58 7.94
C GLU A 250 -20.06 -17.59 8.51
N PRO A 251 -19.09 -16.90 7.90
CA PRO A 251 -17.69 -16.98 8.33
C PRO A 251 -17.41 -16.15 9.59
N THR A 252 -16.48 -16.63 10.46
CA THR A 252 -16.02 -15.89 11.67
C THR A 252 -14.53 -15.50 11.64
N PRO A 253 -14.07 -14.44 12.36
CA PRO A 253 -12.66 -14.03 12.42
C PRO A 253 -11.64 -15.16 12.60
N THR A 254 -12.02 -16.23 13.29
CA THR A 254 -11.18 -17.40 13.59
C THR A 254 -10.79 -18.21 12.34
N ASN A 255 -11.46 -17.97 11.22
CA ASN A 255 -11.27 -18.71 9.98
C ASN A 255 -10.22 -18.08 9.07
N LEU A 256 -9.81 -16.85 9.39
CA LEU A 256 -8.73 -16.15 8.71
C LEU A 256 -7.39 -16.77 9.08
N LYS A 257 -6.67 -17.26 8.08
CA LYS A 257 -5.32 -17.82 8.22
C LYS A 257 -4.30 -16.77 7.85
N LEU A 258 -3.44 -16.40 8.79
CA LEU A 258 -2.32 -15.50 8.56
C LEU A 258 -1.24 -16.22 7.74
N PHE A 259 -0.72 -15.55 6.70
CA PHE A 259 0.53 -15.97 6.05
C PHE A 259 1.74 -15.51 6.86
N ASP A 260 2.02 -16.22 7.94
CA ASP A 260 3.19 -15.98 8.80
C ASP A 260 4.52 -16.13 8.06
N SER A 261 4.57 -16.99 7.03
CA SER A 261 5.69 -17.15 6.11
C SER A 261 6.16 -15.88 5.42
N LEU A 262 5.27 -14.88 5.27
CA LEU A 262 5.57 -13.61 4.61
C LEU A 262 6.17 -12.57 5.57
N ILE A 263 5.93 -12.71 6.87
CA ILE A 263 6.38 -11.75 7.89
C ILE A 263 7.91 -11.54 7.87
N PRO A 264 8.76 -12.56 7.69
CA PRO A 264 10.21 -12.36 7.59
C PRO A 264 10.65 -11.47 6.42
N LEU A 265 9.82 -11.30 5.39
CA LEU A 265 10.07 -10.46 4.21
C LEU A 265 9.66 -9.00 4.42
N GLY A 266 9.02 -8.68 5.55
CA GLY A 266 8.54 -7.33 5.90
C GLY A 266 7.03 -7.17 5.69
N SER A 267 6.61 -6.03 5.14
CA SER A 267 5.21 -5.73 4.85
C SER A 267 4.79 -6.24 3.48
N VAL A 268 3.59 -6.85 3.41
CA VAL A 268 2.93 -7.28 2.19
C VAL A 268 2.22 -6.10 1.53
N MET A 269 2.66 -5.73 0.35
CA MET A 269 2.21 -4.54 -0.34
C MET A 269 1.08 -4.75 -1.31
N ASP A 270 1.24 -5.76 -2.14
CA ASP A 270 0.38 -5.97 -3.27
C ASP A 270 0.28 -7.48 -3.46
N VAL A 271 -0.93 -7.95 -3.74
CA VAL A 271 -1.21 -9.37 -3.95
C VAL A 271 -2.09 -9.53 -5.19
N THR A 272 -1.51 -10.10 -6.24
CA THR A 272 -2.25 -10.37 -7.48
C THR A 272 -2.37 -11.87 -7.74
N PRO A 273 -3.59 -12.40 -7.97
CA PRO A 273 -3.78 -13.80 -8.35
C PRO A 273 -3.08 -14.13 -9.67
N LEU A 274 -2.40 -15.28 -9.72
CA LEU A 274 -1.94 -15.82 -11.00
C LEU A 274 -3.14 -16.53 -11.70
N PRO A 275 -3.43 -16.21 -12.98
CA PRO A 275 -4.55 -16.84 -13.70
C PRO A 275 -4.38 -18.35 -13.95
N GLY A 276 -5.40 -18.98 -14.53
CA GLY A 276 -5.28 -20.36 -15.04
C GLY A 276 -5.50 -21.47 -14.00
N LYS A 277 -6.34 -21.24 -12.97
CA LYS A 277 -6.58 -22.18 -11.84
C LYS A 277 -5.32 -22.49 -11.03
N SER A 278 -4.32 -21.62 -11.08
CA SER A 278 -3.20 -21.71 -10.16
C SER A 278 -3.72 -21.51 -8.73
N LYS A 279 -3.20 -22.30 -7.79
CA LYS A 279 -3.31 -21.97 -6.37
C LYS A 279 -2.21 -20.98 -5.99
N GLN A 280 -1.88 -20.03 -6.86
CA GLN A 280 -0.69 -19.21 -6.71
C GLN A 280 -1.04 -17.73 -6.79
N VAL A 281 -0.35 -16.95 -5.99
CA VAL A 281 -0.48 -15.50 -5.96
C VAL A 281 0.89 -14.87 -6.05
N LEU A 282 0.97 -13.76 -6.76
CA LEU A 282 2.16 -12.92 -6.81
C LEU A 282 2.08 -11.93 -5.66
N VAL A 283 3.08 -11.94 -4.78
CA VAL A 283 3.12 -11.10 -3.59
C VAL A 283 4.32 -10.16 -3.68
N SER A 284 4.08 -8.85 -3.55
CA SER A 284 5.15 -7.89 -3.29
C SER A 284 5.35 -7.71 -1.80
N CYS A 285 6.60 -7.81 -1.35
CA CYS A 285 6.98 -7.49 0.01
C CYS A 285 8.15 -6.50 0.03
N ASP A 286 8.24 -5.69 1.07
CA ASP A 286 9.41 -4.88 1.35
C ASP A 286 9.57 -4.60 2.85
N SER A 287 10.71 -4.02 3.23
CA SER A 287 11.02 -3.71 4.63
C SER A 287 11.90 -2.46 4.71
N PHE A 288 12.31 -2.07 5.92
CA PHE A 288 13.26 -0.96 6.09
C PHE A 288 14.63 -1.21 5.46
N HIS A 289 15.02 -2.46 5.20
CA HIS A 289 16.37 -2.83 4.76
C HIS A 289 16.38 -3.52 3.40
N SER A 290 15.21 -3.84 2.84
CA SER A 290 15.08 -4.37 1.49
C SER A 290 13.99 -3.63 0.75
N SER A 291 14.33 -3.14 -0.44
CA SER A 291 13.36 -2.66 -1.42
C SER A 291 12.42 -3.78 -1.86
N ARG A 292 11.42 -3.41 -2.68
CA ARG A 292 10.37 -4.32 -3.18
C ARG A 292 10.96 -5.60 -3.77
N GLN A 293 10.62 -6.71 -3.12
CA GLN A 293 10.81 -8.07 -3.59
C GLN A 293 9.47 -8.61 -4.09
N VAL A 294 9.51 -9.53 -5.04
CA VAL A 294 8.31 -10.20 -5.54
C VAL A 294 8.51 -11.71 -5.46
N ILE A 295 7.50 -12.40 -4.95
CA ILE A 295 7.52 -13.84 -4.76
C ILE A 295 6.20 -14.47 -5.22
N ILE A 296 6.24 -15.77 -5.53
CA ILE A 296 5.06 -16.56 -5.87
C ILE A 296 4.63 -17.41 -4.67
N GLN A 297 3.53 -17.07 -4.02
CA GLN A 297 3.02 -17.80 -2.86
C GLN A 297 1.95 -18.82 -3.26
N ASP A 298 2.12 -20.08 -2.85
CA ASP A 298 1.10 -21.13 -3.01
C ASP A 298 0.00 -21.00 -1.93
N LEU A 299 -1.25 -21.28 -2.30
CA LEU A 299 -2.45 -21.34 -1.47
C LEU A 299 -2.86 -22.81 -1.27
N PRO A 300 -3.22 -23.28 -0.05
CA PRO A 300 -3.23 -22.57 1.22
C PRO A 300 -1.91 -22.73 2.00
N ALA A 301 -0.80 -23.08 1.32
CA ALA A 301 0.40 -23.60 1.97
C ALA A 301 1.04 -22.55 2.91
N GLN A 302 1.12 -22.89 4.19
CA GLN A 302 1.64 -22.07 5.30
C GLN A 302 3.18 -21.86 5.25
N GLY A 303 3.84 -22.20 4.15
CA GLY A 303 5.28 -22.05 3.99
C GLY A 303 5.61 -21.56 2.58
N PRO A 304 6.62 -20.69 2.41
CA PRO A 304 6.97 -20.18 1.10
C PRO A 304 7.69 -21.28 0.33
N ARG A 305 7.01 -21.86 -0.66
CA ARG A 305 7.65 -22.69 -1.70
C ARG A 305 7.85 -21.84 -2.96
N SER A 306 8.33 -20.62 -2.78
CA SER A 306 8.41 -19.61 -3.84
C SER A 306 9.82 -19.49 -4.39
N SER A 307 9.97 -19.64 -5.70
CA SER A 307 11.15 -19.12 -6.40
C SER A 307 11.14 -17.60 -6.27
N PRO A 308 12.10 -16.97 -5.57
CA PRO A 308 12.14 -15.52 -5.51
C PRO A 308 12.36 -14.99 -6.93
N LEU A 309 11.50 -14.06 -7.38
CA LEU A 309 11.86 -13.26 -8.55
C LEU A 309 13.08 -12.41 -8.19
N PRO A 310 13.95 -12.09 -9.15
CA PRO A 310 15.12 -11.27 -8.88
C PRO A 310 14.68 -9.95 -8.24
N PRO A 311 15.36 -9.51 -7.15
CA PRO A 311 15.06 -8.22 -6.56
C PRO A 311 15.28 -7.12 -7.60
N PHE A 312 14.33 -6.18 -7.68
CA PHE A 312 14.35 -5.11 -8.67
C PHE A 312 15.44 -4.06 -8.40
N SER A 313 15.94 -3.97 -7.16
CA SER A 313 17.15 -3.21 -6.84
C SER A 313 18.16 -4.06 -6.09
N ARG A 314 19.44 -3.91 -6.47
CA ARG A 314 20.59 -4.56 -5.79
C ARG A 314 21.25 -3.64 -4.75
N GLU A 315 20.71 -2.44 -4.55
CA GLU A 315 21.30 -1.48 -3.61
C GLU A 315 20.96 -1.87 -2.18
N ASN A 316 21.93 -2.51 -1.54
CA ASN A 316 21.90 -2.78 -0.12
C ASN A 316 22.56 -1.58 0.59
N PHE A 317 21.78 -0.77 1.29
CA PHE A 317 22.25 0.42 2.02
C PHE A 317 23.09 0.08 3.27
N GLY A 318 23.72 -1.10 3.31
CA GLY A 318 24.44 -1.62 4.48
C GLY A 318 23.53 -2.03 5.64
N LEU A 319 22.23 -1.99 5.43
CA LEU A 319 21.21 -2.25 6.43
C LEU A 319 20.75 -3.70 6.38
N SER A 320 20.43 -4.25 7.54
CA SER A 320 19.97 -5.61 7.73
C SER A 320 18.96 -5.65 8.86
N LYS A 321 18.21 -6.75 8.92
CA LYS A 321 17.25 -7.01 10.00
C LYS A 321 17.86 -6.85 11.41
N SER A 322 19.17 -7.04 11.59
CA SER A 322 19.83 -6.92 12.89
C SER A 322 19.86 -5.49 13.47
N GLN A 323 19.60 -4.47 12.65
CA GLN A 323 19.56 -3.06 13.09
C GLN A 323 18.14 -2.53 13.30
N VAL A 324 17.12 -3.34 13.03
CA VAL A 324 15.71 -2.99 13.21
C VAL A 324 15.19 -3.72 14.43
N ASP A 325 14.90 -2.97 15.48
CA ASP A 325 14.25 -3.44 16.68
C ASP A 325 12.86 -2.82 16.82
N GLN A 326 12.07 -3.38 17.73
CA GLN A 326 10.79 -2.81 18.15
C GLN A 326 10.75 -2.74 19.67
N ILE A 327 10.15 -1.69 20.20
CA ILE A 327 9.90 -1.51 21.63
C ILE A 327 8.42 -1.29 21.88
N TRP A 328 8.00 -1.62 23.09
CA TRP A 328 6.67 -1.32 23.62
C TRP A 328 6.84 -0.58 24.94
N PHE A 329 6.06 0.47 25.14
CA PHE A 329 6.10 1.26 26.36
C PHE A 329 4.69 1.70 26.79
N PRO A 330 4.46 1.95 28.09
CA PRO A 330 3.19 2.45 28.57
C PRO A 330 2.99 3.93 28.20
N GLY A 331 1.97 4.21 27.40
CA GLY A 331 1.51 5.53 27.01
C GLY A 331 0.43 6.10 27.93
N ASP A 332 -0.43 6.95 27.38
CA ASP A 332 -1.65 7.46 28.01
C ASP A 332 -2.48 6.32 28.57
N GLU A 333 -2.99 6.49 29.80
CA GLU A 333 -3.77 5.45 30.49
C GLU A 333 -3.10 4.06 30.53
N GLN A 334 -1.75 4.00 30.54
CA GLN A 334 -0.97 2.74 30.54
C GLN A 334 -1.17 1.87 29.27
N ARG A 335 -1.75 2.44 28.21
CA ARG A 335 -1.92 1.75 26.92
C ARG A 335 -0.55 1.39 26.34
N GLN A 336 -0.40 0.19 25.80
CA GLN A 336 0.87 -0.23 25.20
C GLN A 336 1.05 0.45 23.84
N ILE A 337 2.13 1.22 23.70
CA ILE A 337 2.49 1.94 22.48
C ILE A 337 3.68 1.26 21.85
N HIS A 338 3.54 0.90 20.58
CA HIS A 338 4.61 0.30 19.79
C HIS A 338 5.49 1.40 19.17
N ALA A 339 6.80 1.15 19.07
CA ALA A 339 7.69 1.96 18.25
C ALA A 339 8.75 1.11 17.55
N TRP A 340 9.06 1.47 16.31
CA TRP A 340 10.26 0.99 15.63
C TRP A 340 11.50 1.69 16.18
N VAL A 341 12.59 0.95 16.32
CA VAL A 341 13.92 1.47 16.66
C VAL A 341 14.89 1.03 15.56
N VAL A 342 15.38 1.98 14.77
CA VAL A 342 16.32 1.70 13.67
C VAL A 342 17.70 2.26 14.03
N LYS A 343 18.70 1.40 13.93
CA LYS A 343 20.09 1.66 14.33
C LYS A 343 21.01 1.78 13.11
N PRO A 344 22.13 2.53 13.20
CA PRO A 344 23.12 2.55 12.13
C PRO A 344 23.75 1.17 11.93
N SER A 345 24.24 0.92 10.72
CA SER A 345 24.90 -0.33 10.36
C SER A 345 26.17 -0.61 11.15
N TYR A 346 26.80 0.47 11.60
CA TYR A 346 27.99 0.50 12.45
C TYR A 346 27.66 0.74 13.94
N PHE A 347 26.45 0.39 14.37
CA PHE A 347 26.01 0.55 15.75
C PHE A 347 26.96 -0.12 16.75
N ASN A 348 27.36 0.64 17.76
CA ASN A 348 28.15 0.18 18.88
C ASN A 348 27.40 0.49 20.19
N PRO A 349 26.96 -0.52 20.96
CA PRO A 349 26.20 -0.29 22.19
C PRO A 349 26.99 0.45 23.29
N LYS A 350 28.31 0.60 23.14
CA LYS A 350 29.17 1.38 24.05
C LYS A 350 29.23 2.87 23.71
N GLN A 351 28.64 3.29 22.59
CA GLN A 351 28.59 4.68 22.15
C GLN A 351 27.18 5.23 22.32
N LYS A 352 27.08 6.57 22.41
CA LYS A 352 25.81 7.28 22.39
C LYS A 352 25.60 7.98 21.05
N TYR A 353 24.37 7.91 20.55
CA TYR A 353 23.96 8.45 19.25
C TYR A 353 22.81 9.45 19.45
N PRO A 354 22.77 10.56 18.69
CA PRO A 354 21.65 11.49 18.73
C PRO A 354 20.32 10.79 18.40
N LEU A 355 19.23 11.23 19.04
CA LEU A 355 17.89 10.72 18.76
C LEU A 355 17.26 11.46 17.58
N LEU A 356 16.68 10.72 16.64
CA LEU A 356 15.68 11.24 15.72
C LEU A 356 14.33 10.59 16.04
N TYR A 357 13.40 11.38 16.55
CA TYR A 357 12.05 10.94 16.92
C TYR A 357 11.08 11.26 15.78
N VAL A 358 10.63 10.24 15.06
CA VAL A 358 9.89 10.40 13.80
C VAL A 358 8.42 10.09 14.00
N ILE A 359 7.57 11.10 13.89
CA ILE A 359 6.12 11.02 14.12
C ILE A 359 5.43 10.87 12.77
N HIS A 360 4.63 9.80 12.60
CA HIS A 360 3.97 9.53 11.33
C HIS A 360 2.88 10.55 11.01
N ASN A 361 2.57 10.69 9.71
CA ASN A 361 1.38 11.41 9.25
C ASN A 361 0.11 10.63 9.63
N GLY A 362 -1.08 11.23 9.62
CA GLY A 362 -2.29 10.61 10.16
C GLY A 362 -3.41 11.63 10.35
N PRO A 363 -4.30 11.48 11.36
CA PRO A 363 -4.06 10.75 12.61
C PRO A 363 -4.15 9.21 12.53
N GLN A 364 -4.93 8.66 11.61
CA GLN A 364 -5.16 7.21 11.48
C GLN A 364 -4.22 6.59 10.43
N HIS A 365 -2.99 6.32 10.85
CA HIS A 365 -1.94 5.68 10.06
C HIS A 365 -0.95 4.99 11.02
N CYS A 366 0.02 4.23 10.52
CA CYS A 366 1.11 3.73 11.34
C CYS A 366 2.43 3.70 10.56
N TRP A 367 3.54 3.82 11.28
CA TRP A 367 4.84 3.38 10.78
C TRP A 367 4.80 1.87 10.57
N ARG A 368 4.87 1.49 9.29
CA ARG A 368 5.01 0.12 8.85
C ARG A 368 6.47 -0.21 8.57
N GLU A 369 6.89 -1.46 8.75
CA GLU A 369 8.17 -1.97 8.26
C GLU A 369 8.16 -1.98 6.73
N ARG A 370 8.50 -0.83 6.14
CA ARG A 370 8.29 -0.50 4.72
C ARG A 370 9.48 0.24 4.15
N TRP A 371 9.71 0.04 2.86
CA TRP A 371 10.60 0.87 2.10
C TRP A 371 9.87 2.14 1.62
N ASP A 372 9.84 3.17 2.47
CA ASP A 372 9.24 4.46 2.10
C ASP A 372 10.32 5.41 1.57
N MET A 373 10.16 5.91 0.33
CA MET A 373 11.09 6.86 -0.29
C MET A 373 10.88 8.31 0.17
N ARG A 374 9.71 8.65 0.72
CA ARG A 374 9.40 9.99 1.25
C ARG A 374 9.99 10.18 2.65
N CYS A 375 9.96 9.12 3.47
CA CYS A 375 10.54 9.13 4.81
C CYS A 375 11.18 7.77 5.13
N HIS A 376 12.43 7.58 4.68
CA HIS A 376 13.14 6.32 4.88
C HIS A 376 13.85 6.29 6.24
N LEU A 377 13.29 5.61 7.25
CA LEU A 377 13.85 5.59 8.60
C LEU A 377 15.32 5.13 8.64
N ALA A 378 15.64 4.11 7.84
CA ALA A 378 16.97 3.53 7.81
C ALA A 378 18.03 4.47 7.21
N PHE A 379 17.60 5.40 6.34
CA PHE A 379 18.47 6.46 5.81
C PHE A 379 18.99 7.36 6.94
N PHE A 380 18.11 7.81 7.83
CA PHE A 380 18.51 8.65 8.96
C PHE A 380 19.40 7.89 9.94
N ALA A 381 19.14 6.59 10.14
CA ALA A 381 19.96 5.75 10.99
C ALA A 381 21.40 5.66 10.48
N GLU A 382 21.61 5.43 9.17
CA GLU A 382 22.95 5.42 8.55
C GLU A 382 23.69 6.76 8.70
N HIS A 383 22.97 7.88 8.85
CA HIS A 383 23.54 9.20 9.11
C HIS A 383 23.89 9.47 10.57
N GLY A 384 23.81 8.45 11.43
CA GLY A 384 24.33 8.47 12.78
C GLY A 384 23.28 8.75 13.85
N TYR A 385 21.99 8.74 13.49
CA TYR A 385 20.91 8.83 14.46
C TYR A 385 20.48 7.44 14.95
N ILE A 386 19.98 7.37 16.18
CA ILE A 386 19.04 6.32 16.55
C ILE A 386 17.66 6.84 16.21
N VAL A 387 16.97 6.15 15.32
CA VAL A 387 15.66 6.57 14.84
C VAL A 387 14.62 5.81 15.63
N VAL A 388 13.74 6.53 16.32
CA VAL A 388 12.59 5.93 17.02
C VAL A 388 11.30 6.46 16.40
N ALA A 389 10.46 5.55 15.94
CA ALA A 389 9.27 5.86 15.16
C ALA A 389 8.03 5.23 15.84
N PRO A 390 7.38 5.95 16.76
CA PRO A 390 6.23 5.46 17.53
C PRO A 390 4.94 5.42 16.71
N ASN A 391 4.05 4.50 17.09
CA ASN A 391 2.67 4.39 16.64
C ASN A 391 1.73 4.72 17.82
N PRO A 392 1.52 6.02 18.14
CA PRO A 392 0.71 6.47 19.27
C PRO A 392 -0.78 6.16 19.10
N THR A 393 -1.59 6.35 20.15
CA THR A 393 -3.05 6.19 20.13
C THR A 393 -3.64 6.86 18.88
N GLY A 394 -4.53 6.15 18.18
CA GLY A 394 -5.04 6.55 16.86
C GLY A 394 -4.38 5.83 15.69
N SER A 395 -3.20 5.22 15.87
CA SER A 395 -2.55 4.46 14.80
C SER A 395 -3.32 3.22 14.38
N THR A 396 -3.27 2.89 13.10
CA THR A 396 -3.87 1.68 12.54
C THR A 396 -3.07 0.43 12.91
N GLY A 397 -3.77 -0.72 12.98
CA GLY A 397 -3.15 -2.03 13.21
C GLY A 397 -2.96 -2.45 14.66
N TYR A 398 -3.56 -1.71 15.60
CA TYR A 398 -3.52 -1.96 17.05
C TYR A 398 -4.92 -2.20 17.66
N GLY A 399 -5.96 -2.32 16.82
CA GLY A 399 -7.34 -2.46 17.26
C GLY A 399 -8.21 -1.25 16.89
N HIS A 400 -9.51 -1.46 16.69
CA HIS A 400 -10.46 -0.37 16.44
C HIS A 400 -10.53 0.59 17.63
N GLU A 401 -10.56 0.08 18.87
CA GLU A 401 -10.56 0.92 20.08
C GLU A 401 -9.32 1.82 20.15
N PHE A 402 -8.14 1.27 19.86
CA PHE A 402 -6.89 2.04 19.81
C PHE A 402 -6.94 3.13 18.74
N THR A 403 -7.46 2.79 17.56
CA THR A 403 -7.57 3.68 16.40
C THR A 403 -8.62 4.79 16.62
N ASP A 404 -9.71 4.48 17.32
CA ASP A 404 -10.83 5.39 17.57
C ASP A 404 -10.65 6.26 18.81
N ALA A 405 -9.78 5.86 19.74
CA ALA A 405 -9.50 6.63 20.96
C ALA A 405 -8.92 8.03 20.69
N ILE A 406 -8.45 8.31 19.47
CA ILE A 406 -8.02 9.65 19.05
C ILE A 406 -9.18 10.62 18.82
N ARG A 407 -10.41 10.15 18.64
CA ARG A 407 -11.59 11.00 18.35
C ARG A 407 -11.80 12.02 19.47
N GLY A 408 -11.86 13.30 19.10
CA GLY A 408 -11.98 14.41 20.06
C GLY A 408 -10.73 14.66 20.91
N SER A 409 -9.60 14.00 20.62
CA SER A 409 -8.39 14.03 21.45
C SER A 409 -7.10 14.07 20.62
N TRP A 410 -7.09 14.82 19.51
CA TRP A 410 -5.95 14.87 18.57
C TRP A 410 -4.64 15.25 19.30
N ALA A 411 -4.59 16.41 19.98
CA ALA A 411 -3.44 16.78 20.84
C ALA A 411 -3.52 16.26 22.29
N GLY A 412 -4.39 15.29 22.57
CA GLY A 412 -4.56 14.71 23.91
C GLY A 412 -3.78 13.41 24.07
N LYS A 413 -4.48 12.28 23.93
CA LYS A 413 -3.90 10.95 24.14
C LYS A 413 -2.63 10.68 23.31
N PRO A 414 -2.62 10.97 21.99
CA PRO A 414 -1.45 10.70 21.16
C PRO A 414 -0.25 11.56 21.56
N TYR A 415 -0.47 12.81 21.98
CA TYR A 415 0.60 13.67 22.45
C TYR A 415 1.20 13.15 23.77
N SER A 416 0.35 12.71 24.72
CA SER A 416 0.83 12.07 25.96
C SER A 416 1.60 10.76 25.71
N ASP A 417 1.18 9.96 24.71
CA ASP A 417 1.93 8.77 24.29
C ASP A 417 3.33 9.13 23.81
N LEU A 418 3.48 10.21 23.02
CA LEU A 418 4.77 10.67 22.52
C LEU A 418 5.69 11.17 23.64
N GLU A 419 5.16 11.94 24.61
CA GLU A 419 5.94 12.38 25.77
C GLU A 419 6.44 11.20 26.61
N LYS A 420 5.56 10.24 26.91
CA LYS A 420 5.93 9.02 27.65
C LYS A 420 6.91 8.14 26.88
N GLY A 421 6.80 8.11 25.56
CA GLY A 421 7.77 7.45 24.69
C GLY A 421 9.16 8.06 24.82
N LEU A 422 9.25 9.39 24.87
CA LEU A 422 10.51 10.09 25.08
C LEU A 422 11.09 9.82 26.48
N ASP A 423 10.26 9.82 27.52
CA ASP A 423 10.67 9.45 28.88
C ASP A 423 11.21 8.01 28.92
N TYR A 424 10.50 7.06 28.32
CA TYR A 424 10.93 5.67 28.22
C TYR A 424 12.28 5.53 27.50
N ILE A 425 12.50 6.29 26.42
CA ILE A 425 13.78 6.31 25.69
C ILE A 425 14.91 6.83 26.59
N CYS A 426 14.68 7.95 27.30
CA CYS A 426 15.65 8.52 28.24
C CYS A 426 16.06 7.52 29.34
N GLU A 427 15.08 6.80 29.87
CA GLU A 427 15.29 5.86 30.96
C GLU A 427 15.91 4.53 30.49
N SER A 428 15.43 3.98 29.38
CA SER A 428 15.71 2.59 28.99
C SER A 428 16.81 2.45 27.94
N LEU A 429 16.95 3.41 27.02
CA LEU A 429 17.88 3.30 25.89
C LEU A 429 19.19 4.04 26.16
N LYS A 430 20.09 3.44 26.93
CA LYS A 430 21.36 4.09 27.37
C LYS A 430 22.32 4.48 26.24
N TYR A 431 22.17 3.90 25.06
CA TYR A 431 22.93 4.23 23.85
C TYR A 431 22.33 5.41 23.06
N VAL A 432 21.23 5.99 23.54
CA VAL A 432 20.59 7.18 22.95
C VAL A 432 21.02 8.43 23.72
N ASP A 433 21.38 9.47 22.99
CA ASP A 433 21.69 10.80 23.48
C ASP A 433 20.48 11.72 23.27
N THR A 434 19.68 11.88 24.33
CA THR A 434 18.46 12.69 24.28
C THR A 434 18.72 14.18 24.45
N GLU A 435 19.93 14.60 24.83
CA GLU A 435 20.35 16.01 24.79
C GLU A 435 20.53 16.50 23.35
N ARG A 436 20.79 15.56 22.41
CA ARG A 436 20.84 15.80 20.96
C ARG A 436 19.66 15.14 20.26
N ALA A 437 18.46 15.31 20.81
CA ALA A 437 17.23 14.85 20.21
C ALA A 437 16.67 15.86 19.18
N VAL A 438 16.19 15.33 18.06
CA VAL A 438 15.43 16.06 17.04
C VAL A 438 14.11 15.34 16.80
N ALA A 439 13.03 16.09 16.65
CA ALA A 439 11.74 15.54 16.24
C ALA A 439 11.45 15.89 14.76
N LEU A 440 10.91 14.93 14.02
CA LEU A 440 10.51 15.06 12.62
C LEU A 440 9.08 14.54 12.44
N GLY A 441 8.27 15.22 11.65
CA GLY A 441 6.92 14.76 11.31
C GLY A 441 6.37 15.43 10.07
N LEU A 442 5.52 14.70 9.33
CA LEU A 442 4.81 15.19 8.14
C LEU A 442 3.31 15.21 8.41
N GLY A 443 2.59 16.22 7.90
CA GLY A 443 1.15 16.38 8.10
C GLY A 443 0.77 16.40 9.58
N TYR A 444 -0.02 15.42 10.05
CA TYR A 444 -0.37 15.29 11.47
C TYR A 444 0.84 15.13 12.38
N GLY A 445 1.89 14.44 11.93
CA GLY A 445 3.15 14.39 12.67
C GLY A 445 3.79 15.76 12.80
N GLY A 446 3.68 16.61 11.77
CA GLY A 446 4.12 18.00 11.82
C GLY A 446 3.31 18.82 12.84
N TYR A 447 1.99 18.64 12.88
CA TYR A 447 1.13 19.21 13.92
C TYR A 447 1.60 18.82 15.32
N MET A 448 1.97 17.54 15.55
CA MET A 448 2.52 17.10 16.83
C MET A 448 3.88 17.74 17.15
N VAL A 449 4.79 17.81 16.17
CA VAL A 449 6.10 18.44 16.35
C VAL A 449 5.97 19.89 16.79
N THR A 450 4.97 20.65 16.30
CA THR A 450 4.78 22.05 16.74
C THR A 450 4.43 22.19 18.22
N GLY A 451 3.84 21.15 18.83
CA GLY A 451 3.56 21.11 20.27
C GLY A 451 4.72 20.54 21.11
N CYS A 452 5.65 19.80 20.50
CA CYS A 452 6.75 19.15 21.22
C CYS A 452 7.81 20.14 21.70
N LYS A 453 8.34 19.91 22.90
CA LYS A 453 9.45 20.70 23.49
C LYS A 453 10.86 20.28 23.05
N VAL A 454 10.98 19.43 22.03
CA VAL A 454 12.27 18.98 21.47
C VAL A 454 12.70 19.95 20.37
N THR A 455 14.00 20.14 20.15
CA THR A 455 14.50 20.96 19.03
C THR A 455 13.86 20.50 17.71
N THR A 456 13.04 21.35 17.11
CA THR A 456 12.15 21.01 16.00
C THR A 456 12.81 21.23 14.64
N TRP A 457 12.74 20.24 13.75
CA TRP A 457 12.86 20.46 12.31
C TRP A 457 11.48 20.28 11.67
N ALA A 458 10.84 21.40 11.31
CA ALA A 458 9.67 21.36 10.44
C ALA A 458 10.16 21.32 8.99
N ALA A 459 9.94 20.21 8.29
CA ALA A 459 10.09 20.17 6.83
C ALA A 459 8.90 20.92 6.20
N GLY A 460 8.97 22.26 6.24
CA GLY A 460 8.12 23.15 5.46
C GLY A 460 8.78 23.38 4.10
N SER A 461 7.98 23.29 3.04
CA SER A 461 8.36 23.61 1.67
C SER A 461 8.88 25.05 1.57
N GLU A 462 10.19 25.22 1.51
CA GLU A 462 10.82 26.31 0.77
C GLU A 462 11.59 25.67 -0.38
N LEU A 463 10.97 25.69 -1.57
CA LEU A 463 11.64 25.63 -2.86
C LEU A 463 12.06 27.04 -3.24
#